data_AF-A0A4V1LMT4-F1
#
_entry.id   AF-A0A4V1LMT4-F1
#
_cell.length_a   1.000
_cell.length_b   1.000
_cell.length_c   1.000
_cell.angle_alpha   90.00
_cell.angle_beta   90.00
_cell.angle_gamma   90.00
#
_symmetry.space_group_name_H-M   'P 1'
#
loop_
_entity.id
_entity.type
_entity.pdbx_description
1 polymer ?
#
loop_
_entity_poly.entity_id
_entity_poly.type
_entity_poly.pdbx_seq_one_letter_code
_entity_poly.pdbx_strand_id
1 'polypeptide(L)'
;MSLDKENNKHRGYTEDSKLNTGDDSLEGRWSNIQADYRKKNPTITDDDVDSKKRNFDQMIASIARRTNRSTTEIEKEIRDWDS
;
A
#
# COMPACT_ATOMS: atom_id res chain seq x y z
N MET A 1 -16.98 -23.93 26.88
CA MET A 1 -17.25 -22.62 26.26
C MET A 1 -15.96 -22.24 25.55
N SER A 2 -15.96 -22.26 24.21
CA SER A 2 -14.75 -22.20 23.40
C SER A 2 -14.07 -20.84 23.46
N LEU A 3 -12.80 -20.85 23.84
CA LEU A 3 -11.83 -19.82 23.47
C LEU A 3 -11.16 -20.24 22.13
N ASP A 4 -10.41 -19.31 21.55
CA ASP A 4 -9.46 -19.44 20.44
C ASP A 4 -10.00 -19.48 18.98
N LYS A 5 -9.79 -18.37 18.26
CA LYS A 5 -8.76 -18.26 17.19
C LYS A 5 -8.81 -16.91 16.47
N GLU A 6 -7.98 -15.99 16.95
CA GLU A 6 -7.26 -15.02 16.11
C GLU A 6 -6.53 -15.78 14.99
N ASN A 7 -6.99 -15.72 13.73
CA ASN A 7 -6.13 -16.01 12.56
C ASN A 7 -6.82 -15.76 11.22
N ASN A 8 -7.17 -14.51 10.86
CA ASN A 8 -7.38 -14.23 9.43
C ASN A 8 -6.07 -13.77 8.79
N LYS A 9 -5.28 -14.78 8.42
CA LYS A 9 -4.05 -14.71 7.63
C LYS A 9 -4.28 -13.92 6.34
N HIS A 10 -3.78 -12.68 6.28
CA HIS A 10 -3.30 -12.15 5.00
C HIS A 10 -1.80 -12.43 4.90
N ARG A 11 -1.50 -13.63 4.39
CA ARG A 11 -0.16 -14.04 3.95
C ARG A 11 0.12 -13.29 2.65
N GLY A 12 1.18 -12.48 2.61
CA GLY A 12 1.68 -11.98 1.34
C GLY A 12 2.51 -10.69 1.31
N TYR A 13 3.15 -10.27 2.40
CA TYR A 13 4.31 -9.37 2.29
C TYR A 13 5.48 -10.10 2.92
N THR A 14 6.01 -11.05 2.17
CA THR A 14 7.15 -11.84 2.62
C THR A 14 8.37 -10.94 2.70
N GLU A 15 9.08 -11.06 3.83
CA GLU A 15 10.26 -10.33 4.29
C GLU A 15 11.50 -10.50 3.36
N ASP A 16 11.34 -11.04 2.14
CA ASP A 16 12.41 -11.23 1.14
C ASP A 16 12.54 -10.08 0.13
N SER A 17 11.62 -9.12 0.16
CA SER A 17 11.70 -7.93 -0.67
C SER A 17 12.71 -6.92 -0.12
N LYS A 18 14.00 -7.25 -0.23
CA LYS A 18 15.10 -6.26 -0.28
C LYS A 18 14.87 -5.37 -1.51
N LEU A 19 13.92 -4.43 -1.43
CA LEU A 19 13.55 -3.59 -2.56
C LEU A 19 14.26 -2.24 -2.47
N ASN A 20 15.27 -2.14 -3.33
CA ASN A 20 15.89 -0.95 -3.90
C ASN A 20 15.87 0.32 -3.02
N THR A 21 16.86 0.43 -2.14
CA THR A 21 17.18 1.63 -1.34
C THR A 21 17.70 2.80 -2.20
N GLY A 22 17.62 2.73 -3.54
CA GLY A 22 18.22 3.68 -4.47
C GLY A 22 17.30 4.23 -5.57
N ASP A 23 16.00 3.91 -5.55
CA ASP A 23 15.04 4.52 -6.48
C ASP A 23 14.22 5.59 -5.74
N ASP A 24 14.58 6.87 -5.95
CA ASP A 24 13.84 8.03 -5.44
C ASP A 24 12.44 8.19 -6.09
N SER A 25 12.03 7.23 -6.93
CA SER A 25 10.72 7.20 -7.53
C SER A 25 9.61 6.93 -6.50
N LEU A 26 8.41 7.43 -6.81
CA LEU A 26 7.21 7.19 -6.00
C LEU A 26 6.86 5.70 -5.93
N GLU A 27 7.13 4.93 -6.98
CA GLU A 27 6.84 3.50 -7.02
C GLU A 27 7.75 2.69 -6.09
N GLY A 28 9.05 3.03 -6.05
CA GLY A 28 9.99 2.44 -5.09
C GLY A 28 9.57 2.73 -3.64
N ARG A 29 9.25 3.99 -3.34
CA ARG A 29 8.72 4.38 -2.02
C ARG A 29 7.42 3.66 -1.68
N TRP A 30 6.47 3.62 -2.61
CA TRP A 30 5.21 2.90 -2.44
C TRP A 30 5.42 1.44 -2.09
N SER A 31 6.32 0.75 -2.79
CA SER A 31 6.61 -0.65 -2.51
C SER A 31 7.08 -0.88 -1.07
N ASN A 32 7.76 0.08 -0.47
CA ASN A 32 8.22 0.03 0.92
C ASN A 32 7.10 0.34 1.91
N ILE A 33 6.28 1.36 1.63
CA ILE A 33 5.29 1.87 2.60
C ILE A 33 3.89 1.24 2.45
N GLN A 34 3.59 0.55 1.34
CA GLN A 34 2.23 0.06 1.01
C GLN A 34 1.59 -0.74 2.14
N ALA A 35 2.38 -1.55 2.86
CA ALA A 35 1.91 -2.37 3.95
C ALA A 35 1.44 -1.50 5.13
N ASP A 36 2.21 -0.47 5.49
CA ASP A 36 1.86 0.46 6.56
C ASP A 36 0.79 1.47 6.14
N TYR A 37 0.81 1.88 4.87
CA TYR A 37 -0.22 2.74 4.28
C TYR A 37 -1.59 2.08 4.37
N ARG A 38 -1.68 0.78 4.08
CA ARG A 38 -2.91 -0.01 4.23
C ARG A 38 -3.34 -0.16 5.69
N LYS A 39 -2.41 -0.35 6.63
CA LYS A 39 -2.75 -0.40 8.06
C LYS A 39 -3.39 0.90 8.54
N LYS A 40 -2.92 2.06 8.05
CA LYS A 40 -3.51 3.38 8.38
C LYS A 40 -4.84 3.64 7.66
N ASN A 41 -5.05 3.05 6.48
CA ASN A 41 -6.24 3.25 5.66
C ASN A 41 -7.02 1.94 5.45
N PRO A 42 -7.85 1.51 6.43
CA PRO A 42 -8.58 0.23 6.37
C PRO A 42 -9.64 0.17 5.26
N THR A 43 -9.94 1.29 4.61
CA THR A 43 -10.85 1.38 3.46
C THR A 43 -10.21 0.91 2.15
N ILE A 44 -8.89 0.78 2.10
CA ILE A 44 -8.13 0.34 0.93
C ILE A 44 -7.95 -1.18 0.99
N THR A 45 -8.16 -1.86 -0.14
CA THR A 45 -8.00 -3.32 -0.26
C THR A 45 -6.73 -3.70 -1.01
N ASP A 46 -6.33 -4.97 -0.92
CA ASP A 46 -5.20 -5.54 -1.68
C ASP A 46 -5.29 -5.24 -3.18
N ASP A 47 -6.49 -5.30 -3.74
CA ASP A 47 -6.70 -5.05 -5.17
C ASP A 47 -6.47 -3.59 -5.57
N ASP A 48 -6.53 -2.64 -4.63
CA ASP A 48 -6.25 -1.22 -4.92
C ASP A 48 -4.77 -0.87 -4.84
N VAL A 49 -3.99 -1.62 -4.07
CA VAL A 49 -2.55 -1.36 -3.81
C VAL A 49 -1.63 -2.20 -4.69
N ASP A 50 -2.19 -3.13 -5.46
CA ASP A 50 -1.46 -4.05 -6.32
C ASP A 50 -1.03 -3.38 -7.64
N SER A 51 0.10 -2.67 -7.58
CA SER A 51 0.78 -2.10 -8.76
C SER A 51 1.32 -3.16 -9.73
N LYS A 52 1.39 -4.44 -9.35
CA LYS A 52 1.84 -5.51 -10.26
C LYS A 52 0.74 -5.93 -11.23
N LYS A 53 -0.53 -5.71 -10.87
CA LYS A 53 -1.67 -5.96 -11.75
C LYS A 53 -1.94 -4.81 -12.73
N ARG A 54 -1.52 -3.58 -12.44
CA ARG A 54 -1.87 -2.36 -13.20
C ARG A 54 -0.79 -1.28 -13.08
N ASN A 55 -0.71 -0.38 -14.06
CA ASN A 55 0.19 0.79 -14.02
C ASN A 55 0.06 1.58 -12.71
N PHE A 56 1.18 2.09 -12.19
CA PHE A 56 1.25 2.84 -10.94
C PHE A 56 0.25 4.01 -10.88
N ASP A 57 0.09 4.79 -11.95
CA ASP A 57 -0.90 5.87 -12.02
C ASP A 57 -2.35 5.38 -11.82
N GLN A 58 -2.68 4.19 -12.33
CA GLN A 58 -4.02 3.61 -12.16
C GLN A 58 -4.26 3.16 -10.72
N MET A 59 -3.23 2.66 -10.06
CA MET A 59 -3.27 2.29 -8.64
C MET A 59 -3.51 3.52 -7.77
N ILE A 60 -2.77 4.61 -8.00
CA ILE A 60 -2.96 5.90 -7.32
C ILE A 60 -4.40 6.42 -7.55
N ALA A 61 -4.91 6.35 -8.77
CA ALA A 61 -6.28 6.75 -9.08
C ALA A 61 -7.33 5.87 -8.37
N SER A 62 -7.09 4.58 -8.20
CA SER A 62 -7.99 3.69 -7.44
C SER A 62 -8.03 4.06 -5.96
N ILE A 63 -6.85 4.27 -5.36
CA ILE A 63 -6.71 4.68 -3.95
C ILE A 63 -7.39 6.03 -3.72
N ALA A 64 -7.16 7.01 -4.59
CA ALA A 64 -7.79 8.32 -4.53
C ALA A 64 -9.33 8.22 -4.55
N ARG A 65 -9.89 7.41 -5.45
CA ARG A 65 -11.35 7.17 -5.51
C ARG A 65 -11.89 6.47 -4.25
N ARG A 66 -11.17 5.48 -3.73
CA ARG A 66 -11.54 4.73 -2.51
C ARG A 66 -11.54 5.60 -1.26
N THR A 67 -10.57 6.52 -1.18
CA THR A 67 -10.40 7.43 -0.03
C THR A 67 -11.14 8.76 -0.22
N ASN A 68 -11.78 8.97 -1.38
CA ASN A 68 -12.38 10.24 -1.78
C ASN A 68 -11.40 11.42 -1.68
N ARG A 69 -10.15 11.18 -2.10
CA ARG A 69 -9.04 12.15 -2.17
C ARG A 69 -8.62 12.36 -3.61
N SER A 70 -7.73 13.32 -3.85
CA SER A 70 -7.09 13.54 -5.15
C SER A 70 -5.85 12.65 -5.33
N THR A 71 -5.50 12.34 -6.58
CA THR A 71 -4.27 11.58 -6.89
C THR A 71 -3.02 12.29 -6.39
N THR A 72 -2.97 13.61 -6.49
CA THR A 72 -1.87 14.44 -5.99
C THR A 72 -1.70 14.36 -4.48
N GLU A 73 -2.79 14.26 -3.71
CA GLU A 73 -2.70 14.05 -2.26
C GLU A 73 -2.08 12.68 -1.94
N ILE A 74 -2.50 11.63 -2.65
CA ILE A 74 -1.93 10.29 -2.46
C ILE A 74 -0.44 10.28 -2.83
N GLU A 75 -0.06 10.86 -3.97
CA GLU A 75 1.35 10.99 -4.37
C GLU A 75 2.18 11.75 -3.34
N LYS A 76 1.62 12.84 -2.80
CA LYS A 76 2.28 13.63 -1.76
C LYS A 76 2.41 12.84 -0.46
N GLU A 77 1.38 12.11 -0.05
CA GLU A 77 1.47 11.23 1.13
C GLU A 77 2.53 10.15 0.96
N ILE A 78 2.65 9.54 -0.21
CA ILE A 78 3.68 8.54 -0.50
C ILE A 78 5.07 9.16 -0.49
N ARG A 79 5.20 10.37 -1.05
CA ARG A 79 6.46 11.11 -1.06
C ARG A 79 6.90 11.50 0.34
N ASP A 80 5.99 12.04 1.13
CA ASP A 80 6.25 12.60 2.45
C ASP A 80 6.05 11.56 3.57
N TRP A 81 6.00 10.27 3.24
CA TRP A 81 5.82 9.21 4.22
C TRP A 81 7.09 9.01 5.03
N ASP A 82 7.16 9.64 6.20
CA ASP A 82 8.19 9.35 7.19
C ASP A 82 8.00 7.91 7.73
N SER A 83 9.02 7.08 7.53
CA SER A 83 9.07 5.67 7.94
C SER A 83 9.64 5.48 9.34
#